data_AF-A0A822F926-F1
#
_entry.id   AF-A0A822F926-F1
#
_cell.length_a   1.000
_cell.length_b   1.000
_cell.length_c   1.000
_cell.angle_alpha   90.00
_cell.angle_beta   90.00
_cell.angle_gamma   90.00
#
_symmetry.space_group_name_H-M   'P 1'
#
loop_
_entity.id
_entity.type
_entity.pdbx_description
1 polymer ?
#
loop_
_entity_poly.entity_id
_entity_poly.type
_entity_poly.pdbx_seq_one_letter_code
_entity_poly.pdbx_strand_id
1 'polypeptide(L)'
;MSSNLNTVRDNVNQPQNRFDKLHNEVISKLNECSDCLKCAKTICDQATEMTTILENKFVNASNEQKEWKDIKVKLAATSIKGMVILNVGGEKFSTKVETLIREKNTFFTALFSQQWQIKGDPNDGSIFIDRNGKIFYYILEYFRTNMVPTNVMKDETLLNSLFIEAEYFRLHSLMDRLGVIYF
;
A
#
# COMPACT_ATOMS: atom_id res chain seq x y z
N MET A 1 27.43 52.84 -65.07
CA MET A 1 28.02 52.63 -63.72
C MET A 1 27.10 51.84 -62.78
N SER A 2 25.78 51.89 -62.95
CA SER A 2 24.81 51.26 -62.04
C SER A 2 24.76 49.72 -62.08
N SER A 3 25.11 49.06 -63.21
CA SER A 3 25.05 47.59 -63.28
C SER A 3 26.15 46.89 -62.47
N ASN A 4 27.36 47.46 -62.41
CA ASN A 4 28.48 46.89 -61.65
C ASN A 4 28.25 46.94 -60.12
N LEU A 5 27.58 47.97 -59.62
CA LEU A 5 27.24 48.11 -58.20
C LEU A 5 26.18 47.09 -57.77
N ASN A 6 25.21 46.80 -58.64
CA ASN A 6 24.20 45.77 -58.38
C ASN A 6 24.82 44.37 -58.37
N THR A 7 25.69 44.06 -59.35
CA THR A 7 26.38 42.76 -59.39
C THR A 7 27.29 42.53 -58.18
N VAL A 8 28.03 43.55 -57.73
CA VAL A 8 28.87 43.45 -56.52
C VAL A 8 28.00 43.28 -55.26
N ARG A 9 26.87 44.00 -55.18
CA ARG A 9 25.91 43.87 -54.07
C ARG A 9 25.29 42.47 -54.02
N ASP A 10 24.93 41.91 -55.17
CA ASP A 10 24.39 40.55 -55.25
C ASP A 10 25.44 39.49 -54.88
N ASN A 11 26.69 39.67 -55.32
CA ASN A 11 27.82 38.78 -54.97
C ASN A 11 28.16 38.79 -53.47
N VAL A 12 27.85 39.86 -52.74
CA VAL A 12 28.07 39.97 -51.28
C VAL A 12 26.84 39.52 -50.49
N ASN A 13 25.63 39.84 -50.95
CA ASN A 13 24.40 39.49 -50.25
C ASN A 13 24.09 37.98 -50.33
N GLN A 14 24.44 37.31 -51.43
CA GLN A 14 24.13 35.89 -51.61
C GLN A 14 24.89 34.98 -50.61
N PRO A 15 26.21 35.15 -50.38
CA PRO A 15 26.93 34.42 -49.34
C PRO A 15 26.49 34.82 -47.93
N GLN A 16 26.22 36.10 -47.69
CA GLN A 16 25.79 36.59 -46.37
C GLN A 16 24.45 35.95 -45.96
N ASN A 17 23.45 35.96 -46.85
CA ASN A 17 22.16 35.33 -46.60
C ASN A 17 22.29 33.81 -46.38
N ARG A 18 23.23 33.16 -47.09
CA ARG A 18 23.50 31.72 -46.93
C ARG A 18 24.16 31.42 -45.58
N PHE A 19 25.08 32.28 -45.14
CA PHE A 19 25.71 32.20 -43.83
C PHE A 19 24.68 32.41 -42.71
N ASP A 20 23.85 33.46 -42.79
CA ASP A 20 22.83 33.76 -41.79
C ASP A 20 21.81 32.62 -41.67
N LYS A 21 21.39 32.04 -42.82
CA LYS A 21 20.51 30.87 -42.83
C LYS A 21 21.14 29.66 -42.14
N LEU A 22 22.39 29.34 -42.48
CA LEU A 22 23.11 28.22 -41.87
C LEU A 22 23.35 28.44 -40.36
N HIS A 23 23.71 29.66 -39.97
CA HIS A 23 23.92 30.05 -38.59
C HIS A 23 22.64 29.88 -37.76
N ASN A 24 21.51 30.34 -38.27
CA ASN A 24 20.21 30.18 -37.60
C ASN A 24 19.79 28.70 -37.50
N GLU A 25 20.05 27.90 -38.54
CA GLU A 25 19.76 26.46 -38.53
C GLU A 25 20.62 25.70 -37.50
N VAL A 26 21.91 26.02 -37.41
CA VAL A 26 22.83 25.47 -36.40
C VAL A 26 22.38 25.85 -34.99
N ILE A 27 22.02 27.11 -34.75
CA ILE A 27 21.50 27.54 -33.43
C ILE A 27 20.21 26.81 -33.07
N SER A 28 19.27 26.67 -34.01
CA SER A 28 18.03 25.93 -33.80
C SER A 28 18.32 24.50 -33.35
N LYS A 29 19.22 23.80 -34.05
CA LYS A 29 19.60 22.42 -33.72
C LYS A 29 20.35 22.30 -32.39
N LEU A 30 21.18 23.29 -32.05
CA LEU A 30 21.84 23.34 -30.74
C LEU A 30 20.84 23.53 -29.60
N ASN A 31 19.81 24.37 -29.78
CA ASN A 31 18.75 24.57 -28.81
C ASN A 31 17.91 23.31 -28.63
N GLU A 32 17.49 22.68 -29.74
CA GLU A 32 16.78 21.39 -29.72
C GLU A 32 17.59 20.32 -28.95
N CYS A 33 18.90 20.24 -29.21
CA CYS A 33 19.80 19.31 -28.51
C CYS A 33 19.91 19.63 -27.01
N SER A 34 20.04 20.90 -26.63
CA SER A 34 20.05 21.36 -25.23
C SER A 34 18.76 20.95 -24.50
N ASP A 35 17.61 21.12 -25.15
CA ASP A 35 16.32 20.77 -24.53
C ASP A 35 16.14 19.26 -24.40
N CYS A 36 16.60 18.47 -25.39
CA CYS A 36 16.69 17.02 -25.25
C CYS A 36 17.60 16.60 -24.08
N LEU A 37 18.74 17.28 -23.88
CA LEU A 37 19.66 16.99 -22.78
C LEU A 37 19.02 17.28 -21.41
N LYS A 38 18.28 18.39 -21.28
CA LYS A 38 17.51 18.70 -20.07
C LYS A 38 16.46 17.63 -19.78
N CYS A 39 15.71 17.21 -20.80
CA CYS A 39 14.69 16.16 -20.66
C CYS A 39 15.32 14.83 -20.22
N ALA A 40 16.43 14.41 -20.85
CA ALA A 40 17.16 13.21 -20.49
C ALA A 40 17.66 13.23 -19.04
N LYS A 41 18.13 14.39 -18.56
CA LYS A 41 18.54 14.58 -17.17
C LYS A 41 17.36 14.39 -16.21
N THR A 42 16.23 15.02 -16.48
CA THR A 42 15.02 14.87 -15.65
C THR A 42 14.55 13.42 -15.58
N ILE A 43 14.56 12.70 -16.70
CA ILE A 43 14.20 11.28 -16.74
C ILE A 43 15.18 10.45 -15.89
N CYS A 44 16.47 10.75 -15.95
CA CYS A 44 17.48 10.07 -15.15
C CYS A 44 17.30 10.33 -13.65
N ASP A 45 17.00 11.58 -13.27
CA ASP A 45 16.71 11.96 -11.88
C ASP A 45 15.46 11.20 -11.37
N GLN A 46 14.38 11.16 -12.17
CA GLN A 46 13.16 10.40 -11.87
C GLN A 46 13.41 8.89 -11.76
N ALA A 47 14.24 8.32 -12.63
CA ALA A 47 14.59 6.90 -12.57
C ALA A 47 15.39 6.56 -11.30
N THR A 48 16.25 7.48 -10.86
CA THR A 48 17.03 7.34 -9.61
C THR A 48 16.12 7.39 -8.39
N GLU A 49 15.16 8.32 -8.36
CA GLU A 49 14.15 8.40 -7.31
C GLU A 49 13.28 7.14 -7.27
N MET A 50 12.80 6.67 -8.43
CA MET A 50 12.01 5.44 -8.53
C MET A 50 12.79 4.22 -8.03
N THR A 51 14.08 4.12 -8.36
CA THR A 51 14.95 3.04 -7.86
C THR A 51 15.05 3.07 -6.34
N THR A 52 15.24 4.26 -5.76
CA THR A 52 15.30 4.47 -4.30
C THR A 52 13.99 4.04 -3.62
N ILE A 53 12.84 4.37 -4.21
CA ILE A 53 11.52 3.95 -3.70
C ILE A 53 11.38 2.43 -3.73
N LEU A 54 11.83 1.78 -4.81
CA LEU A 54 11.75 0.32 -4.94
C LEU A 54 12.64 -0.39 -3.92
N GLU A 55 13.87 0.07 -3.72
CA GLU A 55 14.80 -0.47 -2.72
C GLU A 55 14.21 -0.37 -1.31
N ASN A 56 13.66 0.79 -0.94
CA ASN A 56 12.99 0.99 0.35
C ASN A 56 11.79 0.03 0.53
N LYS A 57 10.95 -0.12 -0.50
CA LYS A 57 9.82 -1.08 -0.45
C LYS A 57 10.30 -2.52 -0.28
N PHE A 58 11.39 -2.90 -0.95
CA PHE A 58 11.95 -4.25 -0.86
C PHE A 58 12.50 -4.56 0.55
N VAL A 59 13.24 -3.61 1.13
CA VAL A 59 13.75 -3.73 2.50
C VAL A 59 12.61 -3.84 3.51
N ASN A 60 11.58 -2.98 3.39
CA ASN A 60 10.41 -3.02 4.27
C ASN A 60 9.68 -4.36 4.18
N ALA A 61 9.41 -4.86 2.96
CA ALA A 61 8.78 -6.16 2.77
C ALA A 61 9.59 -7.32 3.37
N SER A 62 10.92 -7.27 3.24
CA SER A 62 11.82 -8.27 3.83
C SER A 62 11.79 -8.23 5.36
N ASN A 63 11.75 -7.04 5.96
CA ASN A 63 11.65 -6.88 7.41
C ASN A 63 10.31 -7.39 7.95
N GLU A 64 9.19 -7.00 7.33
CA GLU A 64 7.85 -7.49 7.68
C GLU A 64 7.71 -9.01 7.55
N GLN A 65 8.45 -9.62 6.61
CA GLN A 65 8.47 -11.08 6.44
C GLN A 65 9.21 -11.76 7.59
N LYS A 66 10.32 -11.18 8.06
CA LYS A 66 11.08 -11.69 9.23
C LYS A 66 10.28 -11.56 10.52
N GLU A 67 9.74 -10.38 10.79
CA GLU A 67 8.90 -10.14 11.98
C GLU A 67 7.72 -11.11 12.04
N TRP A 68 7.08 -11.35 10.89
CA TRP A 68 5.99 -12.29 10.81
C TRP A 68 6.38 -13.73 11.12
N LYS A 69 7.55 -14.15 10.63
CA LYS A 69 8.10 -15.46 10.91
C LYS A 69 8.39 -15.61 12.40
N ASP A 70 8.95 -14.58 13.04
CA ASP A 70 9.26 -14.57 14.46
C ASP A 70 7.99 -14.58 15.33
N ILE A 71 6.95 -13.83 14.96
CA ILE A 71 5.63 -13.88 15.62
C ILE A 71 5.07 -15.30 15.55
N LYS A 72 5.12 -15.96 14.39
CA LYS A 72 4.66 -17.34 14.24
C LYS A 72 5.45 -18.32 15.10
N VAL A 73 6.78 -18.18 15.16
CA VAL A 73 7.65 -19.03 15.99
C VAL A 73 7.36 -18.83 17.48
N LYS A 74 7.24 -17.57 17.94
CA LYS A 74 6.89 -17.25 19.32
C LYS A 74 5.51 -17.77 19.69
N LEU A 75 4.54 -17.68 18.79
CA LEU A 75 3.20 -18.21 19.00
C LEU A 75 3.18 -19.74 19.09
N ALA A 76 3.94 -20.42 18.25
CA ALA A 76 4.12 -21.86 18.35
C ALA A 76 4.74 -22.26 19.70
N ALA A 77 5.69 -21.47 20.21
CA ALA A 77 6.34 -21.72 21.50
C ALA A 77 5.46 -21.39 22.72
N THR A 78 4.55 -20.42 22.61
CA THR A 78 3.69 -19.95 23.73
C THR A 78 2.42 -20.82 23.89
N SER A 79 2.22 -21.83 23.03
CA SER A 79 0.92 -22.47 22.92
C SER A 79 0.63 -23.55 23.96
N ILE A 80 -0.46 -23.34 24.69
CA ILE A 80 -1.33 -24.41 25.18
C ILE A 80 -2.16 -24.88 23.95
N LYS A 81 -1.70 -25.93 23.25
CA LYS A 81 -2.45 -26.71 22.22
C LYS A 81 -3.01 -26.01 20.96
N GLY A 82 -2.63 -24.77 20.65
CA GLY A 82 -2.98 -24.08 19.40
C GLY A 82 -4.40 -23.50 19.35
N MET A 83 -5.17 -23.61 20.43
CA MET A 83 -6.53 -23.09 20.55
C MET A 83 -6.60 -21.97 21.59
N VAL A 84 -7.51 -21.03 21.37
CA VAL A 84 -7.82 -19.92 22.27
C VAL A 84 -9.33 -19.82 22.46
N ILE A 85 -9.74 -19.40 23.66
CA ILE A 85 -11.13 -19.07 23.96
C ILE A 85 -11.21 -17.54 24.11
N LEU A 86 -12.07 -16.91 23.32
CA LEU A 86 -12.37 -15.49 23.41
C LEU A 86 -13.76 -15.32 24.01
N ASN A 87 -13.92 -14.44 24.99
CA ASN A 87 -15.21 -14.04 25.53
C ASN A 87 -15.51 -12.61 25.03
N VAL A 88 -16.34 -12.48 24.00
CA VAL A 88 -16.63 -11.22 23.33
C VAL A 88 -18.01 -10.72 23.76
N GLY A 89 -18.05 -9.73 24.64
CA GLY A 89 -19.31 -9.17 25.17
C GLY A 89 -20.19 -10.19 25.90
N GLY A 90 -19.60 -11.26 26.45
CA GLY A 90 -20.29 -12.37 27.11
C GLY A 90 -20.45 -13.63 26.25
N GLU A 91 -20.19 -13.56 24.94
CA GLU A 91 -20.26 -14.70 24.03
C GLU A 91 -18.90 -15.40 23.90
N LYS A 92 -18.85 -16.72 24.15
CA LYS A 92 -17.61 -17.49 24.09
C LYS A 92 -17.38 -18.10 22.71
N PHE A 93 -16.21 -17.83 22.13
CA PHE A 93 -15.74 -18.37 20.87
C PHE A 93 -14.47 -19.17 21.08
N SER A 94 -14.45 -20.42 20.62
CA SER A 94 -13.23 -21.23 20.56
C SER A 94 -12.72 -21.29 19.13
N THR A 95 -11.43 -21.02 18.93
CA THR A 95 -10.79 -21.06 17.62
C THR A 95 -9.30 -21.31 17.73
N LYS A 96 -8.64 -21.55 16.60
CA LYS A 96 -7.18 -21.64 16.55
C LYS A 96 -6.56 -20.24 16.53
N VAL A 97 -5.41 -20.09 17.18
CA VAL A 97 -4.62 -18.85 17.08
C VAL A 97 -4.28 -18.55 15.62
N GLU A 98 -3.91 -19.58 14.86
CA GLU A 98 -3.60 -19.51 13.42
C GLU A 98 -4.71 -18.85 12.59
N THR A 99 -5.97 -19.05 12.96
CA THR A 99 -7.13 -18.44 12.30
C THR A 99 -7.15 -16.93 12.52
N LEU A 100 -6.88 -16.47 13.75
CA LEU A 100 -6.93 -15.06 14.12
C LEU A 100 -5.72 -14.26 13.64
N ILE A 101 -4.58 -14.92 13.43
CA ILE A 101 -3.35 -14.31 12.90
C ILE A 101 -3.25 -14.45 11.37
N ARG A 102 -4.34 -14.69 10.65
CA ARG A 102 -4.25 -14.82 9.19
C ARG A 102 -3.85 -13.51 8.51
N GLU A 103 -4.25 -12.38 9.09
CA GLU A 103 -3.96 -11.03 8.62
C GLU A 103 -3.00 -10.33 9.57
N LYS A 104 -1.99 -9.64 9.00
CA LYS A 104 -0.99 -8.87 9.75
C LYS A 104 -1.58 -7.53 10.22
N ASN A 105 -0.96 -6.93 11.23
CA ASN A 105 -1.26 -5.59 11.72
C ASN A 105 -2.73 -5.43 12.19
N THR A 106 -3.31 -6.51 12.69
CA THR A 106 -4.65 -6.55 13.27
C THR A 106 -4.59 -6.54 14.80
N PHE A 107 -5.73 -6.25 15.44
CA PHE A 107 -5.90 -6.38 16.88
C PHE A 107 -5.38 -7.73 17.41
N PHE A 108 -5.72 -8.85 16.73
CA PHE A 108 -5.31 -10.19 17.18
C PHE A 108 -3.82 -10.42 17.05
N THR A 109 -3.17 -9.94 15.99
CA THR A 109 -1.71 -10.06 15.91
C THR A 109 -1.01 -9.30 17.02
N ALA A 110 -1.53 -8.13 17.41
CA ALA A 110 -1.02 -7.39 18.57
C ALA A 110 -1.29 -8.15 19.89
N LEU A 111 -2.51 -8.67 20.06
CA LEU A 111 -2.93 -9.50 21.21
C LEU A 111 -1.97 -10.66 21.46
N PHE A 112 -1.59 -11.35 20.39
CA PHE A 112 -0.77 -12.56 20.43
C PHE A 112 0.74 -12.30 20.35
N SER A 113 1.18 -11.10 19.99
CA SER A 113 2.59 -10.71 19.97
C SER A 113 3.23 -10.58 21.36
N GLN A 114 2.47 -10.80 22.44
CA GLN A 114 2.83 -10.54 23.84
C GLN A 114 3.16 -9.07 24.17
N GLN A 115 2.87 -8.12 23.27
CA GLN A 115 2.88 -6.70 23.62
C GLN A 115 1.91 -6.36 24.77
N TRP A 116 0.91 -7.22 24.99
CA TRP A 116 -0.09 -7.08 26.03
C TRP A 116 0.01 -8.29 26.95
N GLN A 117 0.35 -8.10 28.23
CA GLN A 117 0.34 -9.16 29.25
C GLN A 117 -1.11 -9.53 29.63
N ILE A 118 -1.88 -10.02 28.67
CA ILE A 118 -3.30 -10.28 28.86
C ILE A 118 -3.43 -11.56 29.66
N LYS A 119 -3.83 -11.39 30.92
CA LYS A 119 -4.23 -12.48 31.79
C LYS A 119 -5.62 -12.92 31.37
N GLY A 120 -5.74 -14.16 30.89
CA GLY A 120 -7.04 -14.78 30.67
C GLY A 120 -7.81 -14.93 31.98
N ASP A 121 -9.10 -15.24 31.87
CA ASP A 121 -9.96 -15.52 33.01
C ASP A 121 -9.35 -16.63 33.89
N PRO A 122 -9.29 -16.47 35.22
CA PRO A 122 -8.67 -17.47 36.10
C PRO A 122 -9.34 -18.85 36.06
N ASN A 123 -10.61 -18.95 35.66
CA ASN A 123 -11.37 -20.20 35.70
C ASN A 123 -11.20 -21.02 34.41
N ASP A 124 -11.27 -20.37 33.25
CA ASP A 124 -11.26 -21.06 31.95
C ASP A 124 -10.20 -20.55 30.96
N GLY A 125 -9.41 -19.55 31.35
CA GLY A 125 -8.36 -18.96 30.52
C GLY A 125 -8.87 -18.10 29.36
N SER A 126 -10.17 -17.79 29.31
CA SER A 126 -10.75 -17.01 28.20
C SER A 126 -10.24 -15.56 28.21
N ILE A 127 -9.97 -15.02 27.02
CA ILE A 127 -9.60 -13.61 26.85
C ILE A 127 -10.88 -12.81 26.66
N PHE A 128 -11.15 -11.89 27.59
CA PHE A 128 -12.31 -11.01 27.48
C PHE A 128 -12.06 -9.86 26.50
N ILE A 129 -13.04 -9.60 25.65
CA ILE A 129 -13.07 -8.49 24.69
C ILE A 129 -14.41 -7.79 24.85
N ASP A 130 -14.39 -6.52 25.22
CA ASP A 130 -15.60 -5.72 25.48
C ASP A 130 -16.22 -5.20 24.18
N ARG A 131 -16.66 -6.12 23.30
CA ARG A 131 -17.24 -5.85 21.96
C ARG A 131 -18.47 -6.71 21.70
N ASN A 132 -19.15 -6.45 20.59
CA ASN A 132 -20.39 -7.15 20.24
C ASN A 132 -20.14 -8.58 19.74
N GLY A 133 -20.41 -9.57 20.59
CA GLY A 133 -20.26 -11.01 20.27
C GLY A 133 -21.04 -11.48 19.05
N LYS A 134 -22.29 -11.01 18.87
CA LYS A 134 -23.13 -11.38 17.72
C LYS A 134 -22.51 -10.98 16.38
N ILE A 135 -21.88 -9.81 16.33
CA ILE A 135 -21.21 -9.33 15.12
C ILE A 135 -19.85 -10.02 14.96
N PHE A 136 -19.17 -10.30 16.07
CA PHE A 136 -17.91 -11.04 16.09
C PHE A 136 -18.01 -12.41 15.42
N TYR A 137 -19.18 -13.08 15.49
CA TYR A 137 -19.43 -14.30 14.72
C TYR A 137 -19.05 -14.14 13.24
N TYR A 138 -19.46 -13.05 12.60
CA TYR A 138 -19.15 -12.80 11.18
C TYR A 138 -17.68 -12.47 10.94
N ILE A 139 -17.03 -11.76 11.87
CA ILE A 139 -15.58 -11.55 11.86
C ILE A 139 -14.84 -12.88 11.88
N LEU A 140 -15.25 -13.79 12.78
CA LEU A 140 -14.60 -15.09 12.91
C LEU A 140 -14.86 -15.99 11.69
N GLU A 141 -16.05 -15.93 11.11
CA GLU A 141 -16.38 -16.67 9.89
C GLU A 141 -15.59 -16.16 8.69
N TYR A 142 -15.37 -14.84 8.61
CA TYR A 142 -14.45 -14.24 7.66
C TYR A 142 -13.02 -14.78 7.85
N PHE A 143 -12.51 -14.84 9.08
CA PHE A 143 -11.19 -15.43 9.36
C PHE A 143 -11.05 -16.92 9.03
N ARG A 144 -12.15 -17.67 8.98
CA ARG A 144 -12.14 -19.09 8.60
C ARG A 144 -12.20 -19.29 7.09
N THR A 145 -13.08 -18.54 6.42
CA THR A 145 -13.42 -18.77 4.99
C THR A 145 -12.75 -17.81 4.03
N ASN A 146 -12.28 -16.66 4.52
CA ASN A 146 -11.80 -15.53 3.71
C ASN A 146 -12.89 -14.92 2.81
N MET A 147 -14.16 -15.13 3.17
CA MET A 147 -15.33 -14.64 2.44
C MET A 147 -16.25 -13.86 3.36
N VAL A 148 -16.95 -12.86 2.81
CA VAL A 148 -18.05 -12.19 3.50
C VAL A 148 -19.35 -12.90 3.13
N PRO A 149 -20.15 -13.39 4.11
CA PRO A 149 -21.42 -14.04 3.82
C PRO A 149 -22.38 -13.12 3.05
N THR A 150 -23.04 -13.65 2.01
CA THR A 150 -23.90 -12.85 1.11
C THR A 150 -25.09 -12.20 1.82
N ASN A 151 -25.56 -12.79 2.93
CA ASN A 151 -26.63 -12.21 3.73
C ASN A 151 -26.21 -10.90 4.42
N VAL A 152 -24.93 -10.73 4.76
CA VAL A 152 -24.39 -9.47 5.31
C VAL A 152 -24.54 -8.35 4.28
N MET A 153 -24.23 -8.63 3.01
CA MET A 153 -24.29 -7.64 1.93
C MET A 153 -25.71 -7.17 1.60
N LYS A 154 -26.74 -7.88 2.06
CA LYS A 154 -28.16 -7.57 1.82
C LYS A 154 -28.82 -6.82 2.97
N ASP A 155 -28.19 -6.79 4.14
CA ASP A 155 -28.71 -6.16 5.35
C ASP A 155 -27.80 -4.98 5.70
N GLU A 156 -28.26 -3.77 5.42
CA GLU A 156 -27.51 -2.53 5.65
C GLU A 156 -27.16 -2.32 7.13
N THR A 157 -28.03 -2.76 8.05
CA THR A 157 -27.78 -2.60 9.50
C THR A 157 -26.68 -3.54 9.94
N LEU A 158 -26.72 -4.79 9.47
CA LEU A 158 -25.68 -5.78 9.73
C LEU A 158 -24.35 -5.38 9.06
N LEU A 159 -24.40 -4.86 7.83
CA LEU A 159 -23.23 -4.36 7.11
C LEU A 159 -22.52 -3.25 7.89
N ASN A 160 -23.27 -2.24 8.33
CA ASN A 160 -22.73 -1.13 9.13
C ASN A 160 -22.18 -1.60 10.48
N SER A 161 -22.90 -2.50 11.15
CA SER A 161 -22.44 -3.08 12.43
C SER A 161 -21.15 -3.87 12.24
N LEU A 162 -21.05 -4.67 11.17
CA LEU A 162 -19.85 -5.42 10.84
C LEU A 162 -18.67 -4.51 10.50
N PHE A 163 -18.92 -3.41 9.78
CA PHE A 163 -17.90 -2.43 9.45
C PHE A 163 -17.30 -1.79 10.72
N ILE A 164 -18.15 -1.38 11.68
CA ILE A 164 -17.71 -0.82 12.97
C ILE A 164 -16.82 -1.81 13.73
N GLU A 165 -17.19 -3.09 13.78
CA GLU A 165 -16.34 -4.10 14.44
C GLU A 165 -15.06 -4.38 13.64
N ALA A 166 -15.12 -4.41 12.30
CA ALA A 166 -13.94 -4.57 11.45
C ALA A 166 -12.94 -3.42 11.65
N GLU A 167 -13.42 -2.18 11.81
CA GLU A 167 -12.60 -1.02 12.15
C GLU A 167 -11.95 -1.19 13.53
N TYR A 168 -12.72 -1.58 14.54
CA TYR A 168 -12.20 -1.83 15.89
C TYR A 168 -11.08 -2.88 15.89
N PHE A 169 -11.29 -4.01 15.22
CA PHE A 169 -10.32 -5.09 15.11
C PHE A 169 -9.19 -4.82 14.10
N ARG A 170 -9.20 -3.66 13.43
CA ARG A 170 -8.21 -3.21 12.43
C ARG A 170 -8.11 -4.13 11.21
N LEU A 171 -9.24 -4.62 10.71
CA LEU A 171 -9.34 -5.57 9.61
C LEU A 171 -9.50 -4.86 8.26
N HIS A 172 -8.43 -4.22 7.80
CA HIS A 172 -8.41 -3.43 6.55
C HIS A 172 -8.91 -4.21 5.34
N SER A 173 -8.49 -5.47 5.20
CA SER A 173 -8.93 -6.33 4.09
C SER A 173 -10.43 -6.67 4.12
N LEU A 174 -11.04 -6.69 5.32
CA LEU A 174 -12.48 -6.86 5.45
C LEU A 174 -13.20 -5.55 5.12
N MET A 175 -12.73 -4.42 5.66
CA MET A 175 -13.30 -3.10 5.37
C MET A 175 -13.36 -2.81 3.87
N ASP A 176 -12.27 -3.08 3.14
CA ASP A 176 -12.20 -2.93 1.68
C ASP A 176 -13.26 -3.79 0.95
N ARG A 177 -13.50 -5.02 1.44
CA ARG A 177 -14.47 -5.95 0.83
C ARG A 177 -15.91 -5.58 1.11
N LEU A 178 -16.18 -4.97 2.27
CA LEU A 178 -17.53 -4.50 2.60
C LEU A 178 -17.96 -3.32 1.73
N GLY A 179 -17.03 -2.71 0.97
CA GLY A 179 -17.34 -1.72 -0.06
C GLY A 179 -17.96 -0.44 0.48
N VAL A 180 -17.81 -0.17 1.78
CA VAL A 180 -18.30 1.07 2.40
C VAL A 180 -17.35 2.18 1.98
N ILE A 181 -17.69 2.86 0.89
CA ILE A 181 -17.06 4.10 0.46
C ILE A 181 -17.37 5.13 1.55
N TYR A 182 -16.34 5.64 2.22
CA TYR A 182 -16.43 6.75 3.16
C TYR A 182 -17.21 7.92 2.52
N PHE A 183 -18.30 8.35 3.15
CA PHE A 183 -18.96 9.64 2.90
C PHE A 183 -18.72 10.57 4.10
#